data_AF-A0A8J7U9E1-F1
#
_entry.id   AF-A0A8J7U9E1-F1
#
_cell.length_a   1.000
_cell.length_b   1.000
_cell.length_c   1.000
_cell.angle_alpha   90.00
_cell.angle_beta   90.00
_cell.angle_gamma   90.00
#
_symmetry.space_group_name_H-M   'P 1'
#
loop_
_entity.id
_entity.type
_entity.pdbx_description
1 polymer ?
#
loop_
_entity_poly.entity_id
_entity_poly.type
_entity_poly.pdbx_seq_one_letter_code
_entity_poly.pdbx_strand_id
1 'polypeptide(L)'
;MKKTLKFDDEWKQAITLLPVKLQQQLIDAIVRYQQTGEVTPLPAISNAIFMLIKCTVDRRAASAARQRERRSKRSAARNAVKPESQEEKTIRIGLQLKQNRRYLRSLSRSYGILHADIKAGIDRVTKRLNHSGIEITDTETFLAYLLPDIGVA
;
A
#
# COMPACT_ATOMS: atom_id res chain seq x y z
N MET A 1 -4.37 11.74 -19.24
CA MET A 1 -2.96 11.53 -18.84
C MET A 1 -2.32 10.54 -19.82
N LYS A 2 -1.26 10.94 -20.54
CA LYS A 2 -0.52 10.01 -21.41
C LYS A 2 0.14 8.96 -20.51
N LYS A 3 -0.31 7.70 -20.58
CA LYS A 3 0.36 6.57 -19.89
C LYS A 3 1.72 6.39 -20.55
N THR A 4 2.79 6.79 -19.85
CA THR A 4 4.16 6.50 -20.30
C THR A 4 4.34 5.00 -20.34
N LEU A 5 4.58 4.45 -21.53
CA LEU A 5 4.83 3.04 -21.74
C LEU A 5 6.13 2.65 -21.05
N LYS A 6 6.06 1.81 -20.02
CA LYS A 6 7.23 1.27 -19.34
C LYS A 6 7.80 0.09 -20.15
N PHE A 7 8.58 0.40 -21.17
CA PHE A 7 9.49 -0.55 -21.80
C PHE A 7 10.76 -0.71 -20.95
N ASP A 8 11.39 -1.89 -20.97
CA ASP A 8 12.77 -2.00 -20.45
C ASP A 8 13.68 -1.16 -21.32
N ASP A 9 14.74 -0.63 -20.72
CA ASP A 9 15.68 0.20 -21.45
C ASP A 9 16.39 -0.56 -22.57
N GLU A 10 16.61 -1.86 -22.41
CA GLU A 10 17.09 -2.76 -23.49
C GLU A 10 16.13 -2.80 -24.69
N TRP A 11 14.81 -2.89 -24.44
CA TRP A 11 13.81 -2.89 -25.51
C TRP A 11 13.70 -1.52 -26.19
N LYS A 12 13.83 -0.43 -25.45
CA LYS A 12 13.88 0.91 -26.04
C LYS A 12 15.09 1.05 -26.94
N GLN A 13 16.26 0.62 -26.48
CA GLN A 13 17.50 0.65 -27.28
C GLN A 13 17.35 -0.20 -28.54
N ALA A 14 16.82 -1.42 -28.44
CA ALA A 14 16.59 -2.28 -29.59
C ALA A 14 15.65 -1.64 -30.63
N ILE A 15 14.58 -0.98 -30.18
CA ILE A 15 13.67 -0.25 -31.08
C ILE A 15 14.40 0.93 -31.74
N THR A 16 15.26 1.66 -31.01
CA THR A 16 16.00 2.80 -31.60
C THR A 16 16.97 2.41 -32.72
N LEU A 17 17.39 1.14 -32.79
CA LEU A 17 18.25 0.63 -33.86
C LEU A 17 17.49 0.37 -35.19
N LEU A 18 16.15 0.35 -35.15
CA LEU A 18 15.34 0.12 -36.35
C LEU A 18 15.21 1.41 -37.20
N PRO A 19 14.95 1.30 -38.50
CA PRO A 19 14.53 2.44 -39.32
C PRO A 19 13.32 3.17 -38.71
N VAL A 20 13.34 4.51 -38.71
CA VAL A 20 12.32 5.37 -38.06
C VAL A 20 10.88 4.98 -38.43
N LYS A 21 10.63 4.62 -39.69
CA LYS A 21 9.30 4.19 -40.16
C LYS A 21 8.83 2.90 -39.47
N LEU A 22 9.74 1.94 -39.24
CA LEU A 22 9.42 0.68 -38.55
C LEU A 22 9.27 0.91 -37.04
N GLN A 23 10.04 1.84 -36.45
CA GLN A 23 9.90 2.22 -35.04
C GLN A 23 8.49 2.72 -34.74
N GLN A 24 7.99 3.68 -35.52
CA GLN A 24 6.66 4.26 -35.31
C GLN A 24 5.57 3.21 -35.44
N GLN A 25 5.62 2.38 -36.50
CA GLN A 25 4.65 1.29 -36.71
C GLN A 25 4.62 0.31 -35.54
N LEU A 26 5.80 -0.07 -35.01
CA LEU A 26 5.91 -0.97 -33.86
C LEU A 26 5.38 -0.33 -32.58
N ILE A 27 5.74 0.92 -32.31
CA ILE A 27 5.28 1.65 -31.13
C ILE A 27 3.75 1.74 -31.15
N ASP A 28 3.16 2.18 -32.26
CA ASP A 28 1.71 2.33 -32.41
C ASP A 28 0.99 0.99 -32.24
N ALA A 29 1.52 -0.09 -32.82
CA ALA A 29 0.96 -1.43 -32.66
C ALA A 29 1.02 -1.92 -31.21
N ILE A 30 2.12 -1.67 -30.49
CA ILE A 30 2.25 -2.05 -29.07
C ILE A 30 1.31 -1.21 -28.20
N VAL A 31 1.20 0.10 -28.46
CA VAL A 31 0.27 0.99 -27.77
C VAL A 31 -1.16 0.46 -27.93
N ARG A 32 -1.57 0.19 -29.17
CA ARG A 32 -2.91 -0.31 -29.48
C ARG A 32 -3.18 -1.65 -28.81
N TYR A 33 -2.25 -2.60 -28.94
CA TYR A 33 -2.37 -3.91 -28.31
C TYR A 33 -2.53 -3.82 -26.78
N GLN A 34 -1.78 -2.95 -26.12
CA GLN A 34 -1.92 -2.77 -24.67
C GLN A 34 -3.22 -2.09 -24.25
N GLN A 35 -3.86 -1.35 -25.15
CA GLN A 35 -5.13 -0.67 -24.89
C GLN A 35 -6.34 -1.55 -25.21
N THR A 36 -6.32 -2.26 -26.34
CA THR A 36 -7.49 -3.00 -26.87
C THR A 36 -7.31 -4.51 -26.85
N GLY A 37 -6.08 -5.03 -26.74
CA GLY A 37 -5.77 -6.45 -26.90
C GLY A 37 -5.72 -6.92 -28.35
N GLU A 38 -5.92 -6.03 -29.32
CA GLU A 38 -5.97 -6.38 -30.74
C GLU A 38 -4.59 -6.25 -31.39
N VAL A 39 -4.25 -7.23 -32.22
CA VAL A 39 -3.00 -7.21 -33.01
C VAL A 39 -3.24 -6.37 -34.27
N THR A 40 -2.42 -5.35 -34.46
CA THR A 40 -2.49 -4.50 -35.66
C THR A 40 -1.81 -5.22 -36.83
N PRO A 41 -2.40 -5.25 -38.03
CA PRO A 41 -1.73 -5.78 -39.21
C PRO A 41 -0.50 -4.94 -39.55
N LEU A 42 0.65 -5.61 -39.63
CA LEU A 42 1.97 -4.99 -39.81
C LEU A 42 2.71 -5.64 -41.00
N PRO A 43 3.64 -4.92 -41.64
CA PRO A 43 4.59 -5.53 -42.59
C PRO A 43 5.34 -6.69 -41.95
N ALA A 44 5.74 -7.70 -42.72
CA ALA A 44 6.26 -8.97 -42.22
C ALA A 44 7.35 -8.83 -41.13
N ILE A 45 8.33 -7.93 -41.35
CA ILE A 45 9.43 -7.69 -40.40
C ILE A 45 8.92 -7.08 -39.09
N SER A 46 8.10 -6.03 -39.17
CA SER A 46 7.48 -5.40 -38.00
C SER A 46 6.57 -6.37 -37.25
N ASN A 47 5.85 -7.23 -37.97
CA ASN A 47 4.99 -8.24 -37.37
C ASN A 47 5.81 -9.28 -36.59
N ALA A 48 6.93 -9.75 -37.15
CA ALA A 48 7.82 -10.68 -36.46
C ALA A 48 8.39 -10.09 -35.17
N ILE A 49 8.85 -8.83 -35.22
CA ILE A 49 9.36 -8.10 -34.05
C ILE A 49 8.25 -7.90 -33.02
N PHE A 50 7.05 -7.50 -33.47
CA PHE A 50 5.89 -7.33 -32.61
C PHE A 50 5.53 -8.63 -31.88
N MET A 51 5.52 -9.77 -32.58
CA MET A 51 5.22 -11.08 -31.98
C MET A 51 6.24 -11.48 -30.91
N LEU A 52 7.53 -11.17 -31.11
CA LEU A 52 8.58 -11.39 -30.10
C LEU A 52 8.33 -10.54 -28.84
N ILE A 53 7.95 -9.27 -29.01
CA ILE A 53 7.65 -8.34 -27.93
C ILE A 53 6.35 -8.71 -27.22
N LYS A 54 5.33 -9.16 -27.97
CA LYS A 54 3.99 -9.47 -27.48
C LYS A 54 4.02 -10.42 -26.28
N CYS A 55 4.85 -11.46 -26.33
CA CYS A 55 5.04 -12.40 -25.22
C CYS A 55 5.45 -11.70 -23.91
N THR A 56 6.35 -10.72 -24.01
CA THR A 56 6.81 -9.96 -22.83
C THR A 56 5.73 -9.02 -22.30
N VAL A 57 4.95 -8.39 -23.20
CA VAL A 57 3.82 -7.52 -22.85
C VAL A 57 2.74 -8.32 -22.12
N ASP A 58 2.38 -9.50 -22.64
CA ASP A 58 1.38 -10.39 -22.05
C ASP A 58 1.80 -10.87 -20.66
N ARG A 59 3.06 -11.29 -20.51
CA ARG A 59 3.61 -11.71 -19.21
C ARG A 59 3.53 -10.59 -18.18
N ARG A 60 3.84 -9.35 -18.57
CA ARG A 60 3.74 -8.16 -17.70
C ARG A 60 2.30 -7.87 -17.31
N ALA A 61 1.37 -7.92 -18.27
CA ALA A 61 -0.05 -7.72 -18.02
C ALA A 61 -0.59 -8.74 -17.01
N ALA A 62 -0.25 -10.03 -17.19
CA ALA A 62 -0.63 -11.10 -16.27
C ALA A 62 -0.04 -10.91 -14.86
N SER A 63 1.24 -10.52 -14.78
CA SER A 63 1.89 -10.25 -13.49
C SER A 63 1.24 -9.07 -12.75
N ALA A 64 0.96 -7.98 -13.47
CA ALA A 64 0.25 -6.83 -12.92
C ALA A 64 -1.17 -7.20 -12.45
N ALA A 65 -1.90 -8.02 -13.23
CA ALA A 65 -3.22 -8.50 -12.85
C ALA A 65 -3.18 -9.34 -11.57
N ARG A 66 -2.26 -10.31 -11.46
CA ARG A 66 -2.04 -11.10 -10.24
C ARG A 66 -1.65 -10.24 -9.05
N GLN A 67 -0.82 -9.21 -9.25
CA GLN A 67 -0.45 -8.29 -8.18
C GLN A 67 -1.65 -7.46 -7.71
N ARG A 68 -2.50 -6.98 -8.63
CA ARG A 68 -3.77 -6.30 -8.28
C ARG A 68 -4.70 -7.22 -7.52
N GLU A 69 -4.84 -8.47 -7.94
CA GLU A 69 -5.64 -9.47 -7.26
C GLU A 69 -5.14 -9.73 -5.83
N ARG A 70 -3.82 -9.91 -5.64
CA ARG A 70 -3.22 -10.04 -4.31
C ARG A 70 -3.47 -8.83 -3.42
N ARG A 71 -3.39 -7.61 -3.97
CA ARG A 71 -3.72 -6.38 -3.25
C ARG A 71 -5.21 -6.32 -2.88
N SER A 72 -6.09 -6.66 -3.83
CA SER A 72 -7.53 -6.73 -3.62
C SER A 72 -7.90 -7.74 -2.53
N LYS A 73 -7.30 -8.94 -2.55
CA LYS A 73 -7.47 -9.96 -1.50
C LYS A 73 -6.97 -9.47 -0.15
N ARG A 74 -5.83 -8.78 -0.08
CA ARG A 74 -5.33 -8.18 1.17
C ARG A 74 -6.23 -7.05 1.68
N SER A 75 -6.75 -6.19 0.80
CA SER A 75 -7.70 -5.15 1.20
C SER A 75 -9.05 -5.75 1.60
N ALA A 76 -9.53 -6.79 0.90
CA ALA A 76 -10.75 -7.50 1.26
C ALA A 76 -10.58 -8.25 2.59
N ALA A 77 -9.44 -8.86 2.87
CA ALA A 77 -9.14 -9.44 4.17
C ALA A 77 -9.04 -8.39 5.29
N ARG A 78 -8.56 -7.18 4.97
CA ARG A 78 -8.50 -6.05 5.90
C ARG A 78 -9.86 -5.37 6.11
N ASN A 79 -10.73 -5.39 5.10
CA ASN A 79 -12.06 -4.77 5.11
C ASN A 79 -13.19 -5.79 5.38
N ALA A 80 -12.88 -7.08 5.46
CA ALA A 80 -13.78 -8.08 6.01
C ALA A 80 -13.94 -7.73 7.48
N VAL A 81 -14.97 -6.93 7.76
CA VAL A 81 -15.41 -6.56 9.10
C VAL A 81 -15.80 -7.85 9.80
N LYS A 82 -14.82 -8.54 10.39
CA LYS A 82 -15.07 -9.25 11.63
C LYS A 82 -15.51 -8.17 12.62
N PRO A 83 -16.54 -8.40 13.45
CA PRO A 83 -16.77 -7.53 14.59
C PRO A 83 -15.44 -7.48 15.34
N GLU A 84 -14.83 -6.29 15.40
CA GLU A 84 -13.56 -6.13 16.11
C GLU A 84 -13.75 -6.70 17.51
N SER A 85 -12.93 -7.69 17.86
CA SER A 85 -12.91 -8.20 19.22
C SER A 85 -12.64 -7.03 20.17
N GLN A 86 -13.17 -7.10 21.38
CA GLN A 86 -12.89 -6.10 22.42
C GLN A 86 -11.38 -5.85 22.57
N GLU A 87 -10.57 -6.91 22.48
CA GLU A 87 -9.11 -6.84 22.50
C GLU A 87 -8.54 -6.02 21.34
N GLU A 88 -9.09 -6.19 20.13
CA GLU A 88 -8.65 -5.47 18.93
C GLU A 88 -8.98 -3.98 19.01
N LYS A 89 -10.11 -3.62 19.64
CA LYS A 89 -10.50 -2.21 19.88
C LYS A 89 -9.52 -1.50 20.80
N THR A 90 -9.21 -2.11 21.94
CA THR A 90 -8.25 -1.55 22.92
C THR A 90 -6.85 -1.41 22.29
N ILE A 91 -6.40 -2.42 21.55
CA ILE A 91 -5.11 -2.37 20.82
C ILE A 91 -5.10 -1.25 19.79
N ARG A 92 -6.20 -1.08 19.03
CA ARG A 92 -6.33 -0.01 18.03
C ARG A 92 -6.23 1.36 18.66
N ILE A 93 -6.95 1.61 19.76
CA ILE A 93 -6.93 2.90 20.48
C ILE A 93 -5.52 3.19 21.01
N GLY A 94 -4.87 2.21 21.65
CA GLY A 94 -3.48 2.35 22.10
C GLY A 94 -2.51 2.66 20.96
N LEU A 95 -2.63 1.97 19.82
CA LEU A 95 -1.80 2.23 18.64
C LEU A 95 -2.04 3.62 18.04
N GLN A 96 -3.29 4.06 17.95
CA GLN A 96 -3.64 5.40 17.46
C GLN A 96 -3.00 6.49 18.34
N LEU A 97 -3.07 6.34 19.67
CA LEU A 97 -2.40 7.23 20.62
C LEU A 97 -0.87 7.22 20.44
N LYS A 98 -0.25 6.04 20.31
CA LYS A 98 1.21 5.91 20.07
C LYS A 98 1.66 6.56 18.75
N GLN A 99 0.80 6.56 17.73
CA GLN A 99 1.09 7.16 16.42
C GLN A 99 0.85 8.69 16.42
N ASN A 100 0.02 9.21 17.33
CA ASN A 100 -0.28 10.63 17.43
C ASN A 100 0.88 11.44 18.04
N ARG A 101 1.85 11.79 17.21
CA ARG A 101 3.04 12.58 17.61
C ARG A 101 2.72 13.97 18.16
N ARG A 102 1.58 14.57 17.82
CA ARG A 102 1.20 15.88 18.35
C ARG A 102 0.77 15.74 19.81
N TYR A 103 -0.06 14.73 20.07
CA TYR A 103 -0.56 14.42 21.40
C TYR A 103 0.56 14.02 22.37
N LEU A 104 1.46 13.11 21.95
CA LEU A 104 2.61 12.72 22.78
C LEU A 104 3.49 13.90 23.18
N ARG A 105 3.71 14.86 22.25
CA ARG A 105 4.44 16.09 22.54
C ARG A 105 3.71 16.99 23.53
N SER A 106 2.39 17.07 23.43
CA SER A 106 1.58 17.84 24.37
C SER A 106 1.70 17.26 25.77
N LEU A 107 1.45 15.95 25.94
CA LEU A 107 1.56 15.27 27.23
C LEU A 107 2.96 15.42 27.84
N SER A 108 4.00 15.22 27.02
CA SER A 108 5.38 15.35 27.47
C SER A 108 5.71 16.75 27.99
N ARG A 109 5.20 17.80 27.33
CA ARG A 109 5.40 19.19 27.76
C ARG A 109 4.55 19.55 28.97
N SER A 110 3.29 19.14 29.00
CA SER A 110 2.34 19.47 30.07
C SER A 110 2.74 18.83 31.40
N TYR A 111 3.25 17.59 31.36
CA TYR A 111 3.51 16.80 32.56
C TYR A 111 5.00 16.50 32.79
N GLY A 112 5.90 16.98 31.93
CA GLY A 112 7.35 16.76 32.06
C GLY A 112 7.80 15.32 31.83
N ILE A 113 6.98 14.49 31.17
CA ILE A 113 7.23 13.04 30.99
C ILE A 113 7.98 12.80 29.68
N LEU A 114 8.92 11.84 29.65
CA LEU A 114 9.59 11.48 28.40
C LEU A 114 8.64 10.76 27.43
N HIS A 115 8.85 11.00 26.13
CA HIS A 115 8.09 10.32 25.08
C HIS A 115 8.15 8.79 25.16
N ALA A 116 9.28 8.24 25.61
CA ALA A 116 9.46 6.80 25.76
C ALA A 116 8.54 6.25 26.86
N ASP A 117 8.44 6.95 27.99
CA ASP A 117 7.65 6.53 29.15
C ASP A 117 6.15 6.59 28.86
N ILE A 118 5.70 7.61 28.12
CA ILE A 118 4.30 7.69 27.66
C ILE A 118 3.96 6.50 26.76
N LYS A 119 4.84 6.14 25.83
CA LYS A 119 4.63 4.98 24.94
C LYS A 119 4.64 3.67 25.71
N ALA A 120 5.53 3.52 26.68
CA ALA A 120 5.59 2.35 27.55
C ALA A 120 4.32 2.25 28.42
N GLY A 121 3.80 3.37 28.93
CA GLY A 121 2.53 3.43 29.65
C GLY A 121 1.35 2.99 28.79
N ILE A 122 1.28 3.45 27.54
CA ILE A 122 0.25 2.98 26.60
C ILE A 122 0.32 1.45 26.40
N ASP A 123 1.52 0.87 26.28
CA ASP A 123 1.69 -0.58 26.14
C ASP A 123 1.25 -1.34 27.40
N ARG A 124 1.60 -0.85 28.59
CA ARG A 124 1.18 -1.44 29.88
C ARG A 124 -0.34 -1.39 30.05
N VAL A 125 -0.95 -0.24 29.78
CA VAL A 125 -2.40 -0.02 29.91
C VAL A 125 -3.16 -0.88 28.91
N THR A 126 -2.70 -0.95 27.65
CA THR A 126 -3.29 -1.84 26.64
C THR A 126 -3.28 -3.30 27.10
N LYS A 127 -2.13 -3.78 27.62
CA LYS A 127 -2.01 -5.15 28.13
C LYS A 127 -2.91 -5.40 29.35
N ARG A 128 -2.98 -4.43 30.28
CA ARG A 128 -3.77 -4.52 31.50
C ARG A 128 -5.26 -4.59 31.20
N LEU A 129 -5.76 -3.70 30.34
CA LEU A 129 -7.17 -3.62 29.95
C LEU A 129 -7.64 -4.88 29.21
N ASN A 130 -6.78 -5.42 28.34
CA ASN A 130 -7.07 -6.69 27.66
C ASN A 130 -7.12 -7.85 28.65
N HIS A 131 -6.29 -7.85 29.70
CA HIS A 131 -6.30 -8.91 30.71
C HIS A 131 -7.49 -8.79 31.69
N SER A 132 -7.95 -7.57 31.98
CA SER A 132 -9.06 -7.32 32.90
C SER A 132 -10.45 -7.48 32.24
N GLY A 133 -10.52 -7.60 30.92
CA GLY A 133 -11.79 -7.70 30.20
C GLY A 133 -12.64 -6.43 30.26
N ILE A 134 -12.05 -5.26 30.54
CA ILE A 134 -12.77 -3.98 30.60
C ILE A 134 -12.99 -3.48 29.17
N GLU A 135 -14.23 -3.16 28.81
CA GLU A 135 -14.56 -2.63 27.49
C GLU A 135 -14.13 -1.17 27.39
N ILE A 136 -13.12 -0.90 26.56
CA ILE A 136 -12.74 0.46 26.20
C ILE A 136 -13.23 0.72 24.78
N THR A 137 -14.19 1.65 24.67
CA THR A 137 -14.84 1.98 23.40
C THR A 137 -14.28 3.26 22.78
N ASP A 138 -13.70 4.14 23.59
CA ASP A 138 -13.27 5.47 23.20
C ASP A 138 -11.90 5.85 23.78
N THR A 139 -11.34 6.93 23.23
CA THR A 139 -10.00 7.40 23.62
C THR A 139 -10.00 8.06 25.00
N GLU A 140 -11.08 8.71 25.41
CA GLU A 140 -11.12 9.42 26.71
C GLU A 140 -11.11 8.42 27.85
N THR A 141 -11.90 7.35 27.75
CA THR A 141 -11.86 6.26 28.73
C THR A 141 -10.49 5.60 28.80
N PHE A 142 -9.81 5.39 27.66
CA PHE A 142 -8.42 4.89 27.66
C PHE A 142 -7.47 5.83 28.42
N LEU A 143 -7.63 7.14 28.25
CA LEU A 143 -6.80 8.15 28.91
C LEU A 143 -7.00 8.19 30.42
N ALA A 144 -8.21 7.92 30.91
CA ALA A 144 -8.47 7.80 32.34
C ALA A 144 -7.62 6.71 33.02
N TYR A 145 -7.26 5.64 32.29
CA TYR A 145 -6.32 4.62 32.77
C TYR A 145 -4.86 4.97 32.49
N LEU A 146 -4.58 5.71 31.42
CA LEU A 146 -3.22 6.08 31.03
C LEU A 146 -2.61 7.13 31.94
N LEU A 147 -3.35 8.20 32.25
CA LEU A 147 -2.83 9.34 33.01
C LEU A 147 -2.28 8.92 34.39
N PRO A 148 -2.99 8.13 35.20
CA PRO A 148 -2.44 7.61 36.46
C PRO A 148 -1.22 6.69 36.25
N ASP A 149 -1.20 5.88 35.17
CA ASP A 149 -0.08 4.94 34.89
C ASP A 149 1.22 5.66 34.55
N ILE A 150 1.12 6.87 33.98
CA ILE A 150 2.28 7.71 33.66
C ILE A 150 2.57 8.75 34.75
N GLY A 151 1.92 8.65 35.92
CA GLY A 151 2.18 9.50 37.09
C GLY A 151 1.49 10.86 37.04
N VAL A 152 0.41 11.01 36.26
CA VAL A 152 -0.44 12.20 36.23
C VAL A 152 -1.66 11.93 37.11
N ALA A 153 -1.80 12.70 38.19
CA ALA A 153 -2.94 12.69 39.10
C ALA A 153 -4.11 13.52 38.57
#